data_AF-A0A7W4IU87-F1
#
_entry.id   AF-A0A7W4IU87-F1
#
_cell.length_a   1.000
_cell.length_b   1.000
_cell.length_c   1.000
_cell.angle_alpha   90.00
_cell.angle_beta   90.00
_cell.angle_gamma   90.00
#
_symmetry.space_group_name_H-M   'P 1'
#
loop_
_entity.id
_entity.type
_entity.pdbx_description
1 polymer ?
#
loop_
_entity_poly.entity_id
_entity_poly.type
_entity_poly.pdbx_seq_one_letter_code
_entity_poly.pdbx_strand_id
1 'polypeptide(L)'
;MTIVIMGHPDIFALFRGYFPKAHYLSTTDQPVWHAEPSVGRLLITQFSLAVFCGLFFGAYSTVVAEVFEPGSRTTVLATVHNMTVMLVGGTSQATVTWLLAATGSALASGLYVAGALLVATAGAGWLAAERHPARRMAAPAPEQAALHV
;
A
#
# COMPACT_ATOMS: atom_id res chain seq x y z
N MET A 1 -3.43 -1.07 28.68
CA MET A 1 -2.43 -1.89 27.96
C MET A 1 -1.44 -0.92 27.33
N THR A 2 -0.38 -0.60 28.07
CA THR A 2 0.56 0.49 27.77
C THR A 2 1.64 -0.01 26.84
N ILE A 3 1.68 0.52 25.61
CA ILE A 3 2.77 0.30 24.66
C ILE A 3 3.94 1.18 25.09
N VAL A 4 4.96 0.56 25.68
CA VAL A 4 6.23 1.20 26.01
C VAL A 4 7.03 1.36 24.70
N ILE A 5 6.88 2.53 24.08
CA ILE A 5 7.82 3.04 23.06
C ILE A 5 9.02 3.60 23.83
N MET A 6 10.04 2.78 24.09
CA MET A 6 11.28 3.25 24.69
C MET A 6 12.42 3.17 23.68
N GLY A 7 12.69 4.32 23.05
CA GLY A 7 14.07 4.82 22.93
C GLY A 7 15.05 4.15 21.96
N HIS A 8 14.63 3.66 20.79
CA HIS A 8 15.57 3.52 19.67
C HIS A 8 15.22 4.55 18.60
N PRO A 9 16.06 5.59 18.36
CA PRO A 9 15.77 6.67 17.42
C PRO A 9 15.73 6.21 15.95
N ASP A 10 15.99 4.93 15.70
CA ASP A 10 16.16 4.40 14.36
C ASP A 10 15.42 3.06 14.25
N ILE A 11 14.13 3.12 13.92
CA ILE A 11 13.30 1.91 13.74
C ILE A 11 13.94 0.99 12.68
N PHE A 12 14.59 1.57 11.67
CA PHE A 12 15.35 0.89 10.61
C PHE A 12 16.58 0.12 11.10
N ALA A 13 17.13 0.43 12.28
CA ALA A 13 18.22 -0.34 12.86
C ALA A 13 17.76 -1.72 13.35
N LEU A 14 16.52 -1.82 13.83
CA LEU A 14 15.90 -3.08 14.27
C LEU A 14 15.71 -4.05 13.09
N PHE A 15 15.40 -3.50 11.91
CA PHE A 15 15.37 -4.23 10.65
C PHE A 15 16.77 -4.68 10.20
N ARG A 16 17.76 -3.77 10.23
CA ARG A 16 19.14 -4.10 9.84
C ARG A 16 19.75 -5.23 10.68
N GLY A 17 19.41 -5.31 11.97
CA GLY A 17 19.87 -6.39 12.85
C GLY A 17 19.28 -7.77 12.55
N TYR A 18 18.06 -7.82 12.00
CA TYR A 18 17.37 -9.07 11.62
C TYR A 18 17.61 -9.52 10.18
N PHE A 19 18.10 -8.61 9.33
CA PHE A 19 18.63 -8.89 7.99
C PHE A 19 20.16 -8.67 7.95
N PRO A 20 20.96 -9.33 8.79
CA PRO A 20 22.39 -9.15 8.74
C PRO A 20 22.91 -9.85 7.48
N LYS A 21 23.45 -9.06 6.55
CA LYS A 21 24.19 -9.49 5.34
C LYS A 21 23.32 -9.93 4.16
N ALA A 22 22.78 -8.96 3.44
CA ALA A 22 22.49 -9.08 2.01
C ALA A 22 23.80 -8.91 1.19
N HIS A 23 24.84 -9.70 1.47
CA HIS A 23 26.04 -9.71 0.64
C HIS A 23 26.69 -11.11 0.58
N TYR A 24 26.58 -11.71 -0.63
CA TYR A 24 27.18 -12.93 -1.20
C TYR A 24 26.60 -14.29 -0.74
N LEU A 25 25.95 -15.08 -1.60
CA LEU A 25 26.49 -15.94 -2.70
C LEU A 25 27.59 -16.91 -2.21
N SER A 26 27.31 -18.22 -2.34
CA SER A 26 28.08 -19.42 -1.93
C SER A 26 28.01 -19.74 -0.42
N THR A 27 27.16 -20.67 0.04
CA THR A 27 27.49 -22.11 0.08
C THR A 27 26.24 -23.02 0.16
N THR A 28 25.04 -22.46 0.05
CA THR A 28 23.80 -23.23 -0.20
C THR A 28 22.93 -22.40 -1.13
N ASP A 29 22.67 -22.89 -2.34
CA ASP A 29 21.89 -22.23 -3.39
C ASP A 29 20.40 -22.15 -3.03
N GLN A 30 20.02 -21.47 -1.95
CA GLN A 30 18.63 -21.22 -1.62
C GLN A 30 18.45 -19.71 -1.41
N PRO A 31 17.55 -19.04 -2.16
CA PRO A 31 17.37 -17.59 -2.07
C PRO A 31 16.97 -17.17 -0.64
N VAL A 32 17.22 -15.93 -0.24
CA VAL A 32 16.98 -15.39 1.14
C VAL A 32 15.57 -15.66 1.67
N TRP A 33 14.60 -15.95 0.78
CA TRP A 33 13.25 -16.44 1.08
C TRP A 33 13.19 -17.83 1.75
N HIS A 34 14.27 -18.61 1.75
CA HIS A 34 14.40 -19.93 2.38
C HIS A 34 15.08 -19.89 3.75
N ALA A 35 15.37 -18.70 4.26
CA ALA A 35 15.92 -18.59 5.60
C ALA A 35 14.91 -19.17 6.60
N GLU A 36 15.35 -20.05 7.51
CA GLU A 36 14.46 -20.83 8.38
C GLU A 36 13.38 -19.94 9.04
N PRO A 37 12.09 -20.27 8.86
CA PRO A 37 11.01 -19.52 9.48
C PRO A 37 11.16 -19.56 11.00
N SER A 38 11.39 -18.39 11.61
CA SER A 38 11.43 -18.25 13.07
C SER A 38 10.35 -17.26 13.53
N VAL A 39 9.80 -17.52 14.71
CA VAL A 39 8.74 -16.68 15.31
C VAL A 39 9.18 -15.21 15.38
N GLY A 40 10.43 -14.94 15.76
CA GLY A 40 10.98 -13.58 15.83
C GLY A 40 11.00 -12.87 14.46
N ARG A 41 11.40 -13.57 13.39
CA ARG A 41 11.40 -13.02 12.03
C ARG A 41 10.00 -12.76 11.50
N LEU A 42 9.06 -13.67 11.76
CA LEU A 42 7.66 -13.50 11.39
C LEU A 42 7.05 -12.29 12.11
N LEU A 43 7.26 -12.17 13.43
CA LEU A 43 6.75 -11.05 14.21
C LEU A 43 7.30 -9.72 13.73
N ILE A 44 8.60 -9.65 13.44
CA ILE A 44 9.20 -8.42 12.92
C ILE A 44 8.66 -8.10 11.55
N THR A 45 8.62 -9.06 10.63
CA THR A 45 8.05 -8.84 9.28
C THR A 45 6.60 -8.37 9.36
N GLN A 46 5.79 -8.99 10.22
CA GLN A 46 4.40 -8.62 10.43
C GLN A 46 4.24 -7.22 11.06
N PHE A 47 5.02 -6.92 12.09
CA PHE A 47 5.00 -5.61 12.75
C PHE A 47 5.40 -4.50 11.78
N SER A 48 6.43 -4.76 11.00
CA SER A 48 6.92 -3.87 9.95
C SER A 48 5.84 -3.56 8.93
N LEU A 49 5.21 -4.60 8.40
CA LEU A 49 4.10 -4.47 7.47
C LEU A 49 2.95 -3.69 8.09
N ALA A 50 2.61 -3.97 9.36
CA ALA A 50 1.56 -3.27 10.08
C ALA A 50 1.85 -1.77 10.24
N VAL A 51 3.10 -1.37 10.50
CA VAL A 51 3.49 0.05 10.57
C VAL A 51 3.29 0.73 9.22
N PHE A 52 3.77 0.13 8.12
CA PHE A 52 3.60 0.70 6.78
C PHE A 52 2.13 0.77 6.37
N CYS A 53 1.35 -0.28 6.64
CA CYS A 53 -0.09 -0.27 6.44
C CYS A 53 -0.77 0.81 7.27
N GLY A 54 -0.39 0.97 8.54
CA GLY A 54 -0.95 1.98 9.43
C GLY A 54 -0.71 3.41 8.93
N LEU A 55 0.50 3.72 8.46
CA LEU A 55 0.82 5.02 7.85
C LEU A 55 -0.04 5.28 6.60
N PHE A 56 -0.18 4.28 5.73
CA PHE A 56 -1.03 4.37 4.54
C PHE A 56 -2.50 4.57 4.90
N PHE A 57 -3.06 3.73 5.78
CA PHE A 57 -4.46 3.81 6.20
C PHE A 57 -4.77 5.12 6.94
N GLY A 58 -3.81 5.64 7.71
CA GLY A 58 -3.90 6.95 8.34
C GLY A 58 -4.10 8.06 7.31
N ALA A 59 -3.15 8.22 6.39
CA ALA A 59 -3.23 9.21 5.31
C ALA A 59 -4.49 9.04 4.45
N TYR A 60 -4.84 7.80 4.11
CA TYR A 60 -6.04 7.45 3.35
C TYR A 60 -7.32 7.97 4.03
N SER A 61 -7.48 7.72 5.33
CA SER A 61 -8.67 8.15 6.08
C SER A 61 -8.82 9.67 6.15
N THR A 62 -7.71 10.41 6.26
CA THR A 62 -7.70 11.87 6.23
C THR A 62 -8.18 12.41 4.88
N VAL A 63 -7.64 11.90 3.78
CA VAL A 63 -8.03 12.33 2.43
C VAL A 63 -9.51 12.02 2.15
N VAL A 64 -9.98 10.85 2.55
CA VAL A 64 -11.41 10.48 2.41
C VAL A 64 -12.30 11.43 3.22
N ALA A 65 -11.89 11.81 4.43
CA ALA A 65 -12.64 12.75 5.25
C ALA A 65 -12.74 14.16 4.60
N GLU A 66 -11.75 14.57 3.82
CA GLU A 66 -11.76 15.86 3.12
C GLU A 66 -12.59 15.83 1.83
N VAL A 67 -12.62 14.69 1.12
CA VAL A 67 -13.28 14.56 -0.19
C VAL A 67 -14.79 14.39 -0.07
N PHE A 68 -15.29 13.74 0.97
CA PHE A 68 -16.71 13.41 1.10
C PHE A 68 -17.47 14.35 2.05
N GLU A 69 -18.78 14.46 1.81
CA GLU A 69 -19.71 15.25 2.63
C GLU A 69 -19.91 14.57 4.01
N PRO A 70 -20.02 15.33 5.13
CA PRO A 70 -20.02 14.76 6.48
C PRO A 70 -21.01 13.62 6.74
N GLY A 71 -22.19 13.65 6.11
CA GLY A 71 -23.25 12.65 6.30
C GLY A 71 -23.02 11.31 5.59
N SER A 72 -22.14 11.26 4.59
CA SER A 72 -21.93 10.06 3.75
C SER A 72 -20.53 9.46 3.85
N ARG A 73 -19.58 10.15 4.50
CA ARG A 73 -18.17 9.71 4.68
C ARG A 73 -18.05 8.26 5.11
N THR A 74 -18.67 7.88 6.22
CA THR A 74 -18.51 6.54 6.81
C THR A 74 -19.18 5.47 5.95
N THR A 75 -20.36 5.75 5.40
CA THR A 75 -21.11 4.79 4.58
C THR A 75 -20.41 4.51 3.26
N VAL A 76 -19.93 5.56 2.58
CA VAL A 76 -19.18 5.42 1.32
C VAL A 76 -17.85 4.71 1.58
N LEU A 77 -17.11 5.13 2.60
CA LEU A 77 -15.85 4.51 2.99
C LEU A 77 -16.03 3.03 3.33
N ALA A 78 -17.01 2.70 4.17
CA ALA A 78 -17.29 1.32 4.56
C ALA A 78 -17.71 0.47 3.36
N THR A 79 -18.57 1.00 2.48
CA THR A 79 -19.04 0.26 1.30
C THR A 79 -17.89 -0.04 0.35
N VAL A 80 -17.14 0.99 -0.05
CA VAL A 80 -16.01 0.83 -0.99
C VAL A 80 -14.92 -0.06 -0.39
N HIS A 81 -14.59 0.14 0.90
CA HIS A 81 -13.60 -0.68 1.58
C HIS A 81 -14.03 -2.15 1.65
N ASN A 82 -15.25 -2.44 2.12
CA ASN A 82 -15.74 -3.80 2.23
C ASN A 82 -15.82 -4.50 0.85
N MET A 83 -16.31 -3.81 -0.18
CA MET A 83 -16.33 -4.35 -1.54
C MET A 83 -14.92 -4.69 -2.04
N THR A 84 -13.96 -3.79 -1.80
CA THR A 84 -12.55 -4.01 -2.20
C THR A 84 -11.96 -5.21 -1.48
N VAL A 85 -12.14 -5.32 -0.15
CA VAL A 85 -11.60 -6.44 0.64
C VAL A 85 -12.31 -7.75 0.30
N MET A 86 -13.60 -7.74 -0.03
CA MET A 86 -14.29 -8.96 -0.47
C MET A 86 -13.77 -9.45 -1.82
N LEU A 87 -13.61 -8.56 -2.79
CA LEU A 87 -13.18 -8.94 -4.15
C LEU A 87 -11.69 -9.27 -4.19
N VAL A 88 -10.84 -8.41 -3.64
CA VAL A 88 -9.38 -8.55 -3.67
C VAL A 88 -8.89 -9.38 -2.49
N GLY A 89 -9.42 -9.18 -1.29
CA GLY A 89 -9.04 -10.00 -0.14
C GLY A 89 -9.60 -11.42 -0.25
N GLY A 90 -10.89 -11.57 -0.56
CA GLY A 90 -11.55 -12.88 -0.61
C GLY A 90 -10.98 -13.83 -1.67
N THR A 91 -10.51 -13.31 -2.80
CA THR A 91 -9.90 -14.12 -3.88
C THR A 91 -8.38 -14.26 -3.75
N SER A 92 -7.76 -13.57 -2.79
CA SER A 92 -6.30 -13.53 -2.66
C SER A 92 -5.69 -14.91 -2.43
N GLN A 93 -6.25 -15.71 -1.52
CA GLN A 93 -5.69 -17.02 -1.18
C GLN A 93 -5.73 -17.99 -2.38
N ALA A 94 -6.85 -18.02 -3.11
CA ALA A 94 -6.98 -18.85 -4.31
C ALA A 94 -6.00 -18.38 -5.41
N THR A 95 -5.90 -17.07 -5.61
CA THR A 95 -5.03 -16.47 -6.64
C THR A 95 -3.55 -16.69 -6.32
N VAL A 96 -3.13 -16.47 -5.07
CA VAL A 96 -1.75 -16.71 -4.60
C VAL A 96 -1.39 -18.18 -4.71
N THR A 97 -2.31 -19.09 -4.36
CA THR A 97 -2.08 -20.53 -4.48
C THR A 97 -1.91 -20.94 -5.94
N TRP A 98 -2.75 -20.42 -6.85
CA TRP A 98 -2.61 -20.64 -8.27
C TRP A 98 -1.28 -20.06 -8.82
N LEU A 99 -0.92 -18.84 -8.41
CA LEU A 99 0.36 -18.21 -8.77
C LEU A 99 1.53 -19.05 -8.28
N LEU A 100 1.47 -19.59 -7.06
CA LEU A 100 2.49 -20.47 -6.52
C LEU A 100 2.60 -21.76 -7.35
N ALA A 101 1.47 -22.37 -7.71
CA ALA A 101 1.46 -23.57 -8.56
C ALA A 101 1.99 -23.29 -9.98
N ALA A 102 1.70 -22.12 -10.54
CA ALA A 102 2.12 -21.74 -11.90
C ALA A 102 3.57 -21.27 -11.98
N THR A 103 4.07 -20.55 -10.98
CA THR A 103 5.43 -19.98 -10.99
C THR A 103 6.45 -20.80 -10.20
N GLY A 104 6.00 -21.67 -9.28
CA GLY A 104 6.86 -22.39 -8.35
C GLY A 104 7.62 -21.48 -7.37
N SER A 105 7.30 -20.18 -7.33
CA SER A 105 8.08 -19.18 -6.61
C SER A 105 7.45 -18.82 -5.26
N ALA A 106 8.27 -18.82 -4.21
CA ALA A 106 7.89 -18.32 -2.88
C ALA A 106 7.44 -16.85 -2.89
N LEU A 107 7.70 -16.10 -3.98
CA LEU A 107 7.24 -14.73 -4.18
C LEU A 107 5.81 -14.61 -4.71
N ALA A 108 5.04 -15.70 -4.84
CA ALA A 108 3.67 -15.67 -5.32
C ALA A 108 2.78 -14.63 -4.60
N SER A 109 2.90 -14.51 -3.28
CA SER A 109 2.20 -13.48 -2.49
C SER A 109 2.64 -12.06 -2.83
N GLY A 110 3.94 -11.87 -3.12
CA GLY A 110 4.49 -10.58 -3.54
C GLY A 110 4.01 -10.17 -4.93
N LEU A 111 3.94 -11.13 -5.87
CA LEU A 111 3.41 -10.91 -7.22
C LEU A 111 1.93 -10.53 -7.19
N TYR A 112 1.15 -11.16 -6.31
CA TYR A 112 -0.25 -10.80 -6.09
C TYR A 112 -0.40 -9.33 -5.64
N VAL A 113 0.35 -8.94 -4.61
CA VAL A 113 0.33 -7.57 -4.07
C VAL A 113 0.82 -6.56 -5.11
N ALA A 114 1.86 -6.88 -5.88
CA ALA A 114 2.36 -6.02 -6.95
C ALA A 114 1.30 -5.81 -8.05
N GLY A 115 0.60 -6.87 -8.46
CA GLY A 115 -0.51 -6.78 -9.41
C GLY A 115 -1.65 -5.91 -8.90
N ALA A 116 -2.05 -6.09 -7.63
CA ALA A 116 -3.07 -5.25 -7.00
C ALA A 116 -2.64 -3.77 -6.95
N LEU A 117 -1.37 -3.49 -6.65
CA LEU A 117 -0.82 -2.12 -6.64
C LEU A 117 -0.83 -1.49 -8.04
N LEU A 118 -0.50 -2.24 -9.08
CA LEU A 118 -0.56 -1.77 -10.47
C LEU A 118 -1.99 -1.40 -10.88
N VAL A 119 -2.98 -2.22 -10.53
CA VAL A 119 -4.40 -1.92 -10.80
C VAL A 119 -4.84 -0.67 -10.03
N ALA A 120 -4.49 -0.56 -8.75
CA ALA A 120 -4.83 0.59 -7.92
C ALA A 120 -4.22 1.90 -8.46
N THR A 121 -2.94 1.87 -8.84
CA THR A 121 -2.24 3.03 -9.39
C THR A 121 -2.73 3.41 -10.78
N ALA A 122 -3.06 2.44 -11.64
CA ALA A 122 -3.68 2.70 -12.93
C ALA A 122 -5.06 3.36 -12.78
N GLY A 123 -5.90 2.86 -11.88
CA GLY A 123 -7.20 3.46 -11.56
C GLY A 123 -7.08 4.88 -11.00
N ALA A 124 -6.13 5.10 -10.09
CA ALA A 124 -5.84 6.44 -9.57
C ALA A 124 -5.35 7.40 -10.67
N GLY A 125 -4.48 6.93 -11.57
CA GLY A 125 -4.01 7.68 -12.73
C GLY A 125 -5.13 8.04 -13.70
N TRP A 126 -6.06 7.11 -13.95
CA TRP A 126 -7.24 7.33 -14.78
C TRP A 126 -8.14 8.43 -14.19
N LEU A 127 -8.46 8.34 -12.91
CA LEU A 127 -9.26 9.36 -12.20
C LEU A 127 -8.57 10.71 -12.16
N ALA A 128 -7.24 10.75 -12.01
CA ALA A 128 -6.49 12.00 -12.09
C ALA A 128 -6.58 12.61 -13.49
N ALA A 129 -6.41 11.79 -14.55
CA ALA A 129 -6.50 12.22 -15.94
C ALA A 129 -7.88 12.82 -16.28
N GLU A 130 -8.98 12.25 -15.79
CA GLU A 130 -10.34 12.77 -15.99
C GLU A 130 -10.60 14.11 -15.28
N ARG A 131 -9.90 14.38 -14.16
CA ARG A 131 -10.04 15.64 -13.42
C ARG A 131 -9.29 16.82 -14.06
N HIS A 132 -8.25 16.55 -14.85
CA HIS A 132 -7.48 17.57 -15.56
C HIS A 132 -8.26 18.37 -16.64
N PRO A 133 -9.10 17.78 -17.52
CA PRO A 133 -9.87 18.53 -18.51
C PRO A 133 -10.96 19.41 -17.89
N ALA A 134 -11.63 18.96 -16.82
CA ALA A 134 -12.66 19.75 -16.14
C ALA A 134 -12.09 21.03 -15.48
N ARG A 135 -10.87 20.96 -14.92
CA ARG A 135 -10.19 22.11 -14.31
C ARG A 135 -9.72 23.15 -15.33
N ARG A 136 -9.46 22.73 -16.57
CA ARG A 136 -9.14 23.65 -17.69
C ARG A 136 -10.35 24.43 -18.19
N MET A 137 -11.53 23.80 -18.20
CA MET A 137 -12.78 24.44 -18.62
C MET A 137 -13.33 25.42 -17.58
N ALA A 138 -13.00 25.22 -16.29
CA ALA A 138 -13.40 26.10 -15.19
C ALA A 138 -12.43 27.27 -14.92
N ALA A 139 -11.33 27.39 -15.67
CA ALA A 139 -10.43 28.53 -15.54
C ALA A 139 -11.07 29.78 -16.20
N PRO A 140 -11.30 30.89 -15.47
CA PRO A 140 -11.80 32.11 -16.10
C PRO A 140 -10.76 32.64 -17.09
N ALA A 141 -11.21 32.99 -18.29
CA ALA A 141 -10.35 33.51 -19.36
C ALA A 141 -9.58 34.75 -18.89
N PRO A 142 -8.24 34.80 -19.03
CA PRO A 142 -7.44 35.93 -18.56
C PRO A 142 -7.44 37.06 -19.59
N GLU A 143 -8.57 37.72 -19.87
CA GLU A 143 -8.55 38.83 -20.85
C GLU A 143 -9.75 39.82 -20.80
N GLN A 144 -10.27 40.19 -19.63
CA GLN A 144 -11.23 41.32 -19.56
C GLN A 144 -10.95 42.33 -18.44
N ALA A 145 -10.01 42.06 -17.53
CA ALA A 145 -9.64 42.99 -16.46
C ALA A 145 -8.59 44.05 -16.88
N ALA A 146 -8.04 43.97 -18.10
CA ALA A 146 -7.03 44.91 -18.60
C ALA A 146 -7.60 46.06 -19.46
N LEU A 147 -8.92 46.17 -19.62
CA LEU A 147 -9.56 47.07 -20.60
C LEU A 147 -10.44 48.17 -20.00
N HIS A 148 -10.30 48.46 -18.71
CA HIS A 148 -10.86 49.66 -18.08
C HIS A 148 -9.77 50.43 -17.32
N VAL A 149 -8.89 51.05 -18.11
CA VAL A 149 -8.19 52.31 -17.75
C VAL A 149 -8.93 53.43 -18.45
#